data_AF-H0PZ65-F1
#
_entry.id   AF-H0PZ65-F1
#
_cell.length_a   1.000
_cell.length_b   1.000
_cell.length_c   1.000
_cell.angle_alpha   90.00
_cell.angle_beta   90.00
_cell.angle_gamma   90.00
#
_symmetry.space_group_name_H-M   'P 1'
#
loop_
_entity.id
_entity.type
_entity.pdbx_description
1 polymer ?
#
loop_
_entity_poly.entity_id
_entity_poly.type
_entity_poly.pdbx_seq_one_letter_code
_entity_poly.pdbx_strand_id
1 'polypeptide(L)'
;MTHCNNRAHHRPKKRIRAAQDTAENGRLEKQMMKTPKLLPWYARKAGVSIERATVLWHKAVREATAETGWVGTSEYWGEAMNSFLRLLEEERDSFCAPHVTPFVRTQNRIWRLPLTAMEDMFAAFSANWQRHDGTSRKAA
;
A
#
# COMPACT_ATOMS: atom_id res chain seq x y z
N MET A 1 24.73 56.38 27.55
CA MET A 1 25.29 55.21 26.85
C MET A 1 24.38 54.03 27.08
N THR A 2 23.47 53.82 26.12
CA THR A 2 22.48 52.75 26.05
C THR A 2 23.15 51.46 25.59
N HIS A 3 23.24 50.46 26.47
CA HIS A 3 23.57 49.10 26.04
C HIS A 3 22.29 48.25 26.09
N CYS A 4 21.60 48.17 24.95
CA CYS A 4 20.54 47.19 24.71
C CYS A 4 21.17 45.80 24.63
N ASN A 5 20.80 44.89 25.54
CA ASN A 5 21.18 43.49 25.44
C ASN A 5 20.05 42.70 24.76
N ASN A 6 20.28 42.37 23.50
CA ASN A 6 19.37 41.62 22.65
C ASN A 6 19.56 40.12 22.92
N ARG A 7 18.83 39.55 23.89
CA ARG A 7 18.90 38.11 24.21
C ARG A 7 17.80 37.35 23.47
N ALA A 8 18.23 36.66 22.42
CA ALA A 8 17.48 35.80 21.53
C ALA A 8 16.51 34.84 22.25
N HIS A 9 15.22 34.94 21.92
CA HIS A 9 14.20 33.94 22.22
C HIS A 9 14.27 32.75 21.24
N HIS A 10 15.29 31.90 21.37
CA HIS A 10 15.20 30.54 20.81
C HIS A 10 14.38 29.66 21.76
N ARG A 11 13.05 29.66 21.59
CA ARG A 11 12.19 28.67 22.26
C ARG A 11 12.52 27.27 21.72
N PRO A 12 12.67 26.24 22.59
CA PRO A 12 12.95 24.89 22.16
C PRO A 12 11.70 24.23 21.54
N LYS A 13 11.72 24.01 20.22
CA LYS A 13 10.68 23.30 19.44
C LYS A 13 10.31 21.91 19.99
N LYS A 14 11.16 21.28 20.81
CA LYS A 14 10.92 19.97 21.42
C LYS A 14 9.76 19.95 22.42
N ARG A 15 9.51 21.05 23.14
CA ARG A 15 8.48 21.11 24.19
C ARG A 15 7.06 21.21 23.64
N ILE A 16 6.91 21.67 22.38
CA ILE A 16 5.63 21.80 21.69
C ILE A 16 5.15 20.43 21.18
N ARG A 17 6.07 19.59 20.66
CA ARG A 17 5.75 18.22 20.22
C ARG A 17 5.27 17.37 21.39
N ALA A 18 6.02 17.31 22.51
CA ALA A 18 5.61 16.52 23.67
C ALA A 18 4.22 16.89 24.25
N ALA A 19 3.82 18.16 24.15
CA ALA A 19 2.49 18.62 24.54
C ALA A 19 1.40 18.27 23.50
N GLN A 20 1.75 18.26 22.22
CA GLN A 20 0.89 17.74 21.15
C GLN A 20 0.70 16.22 21.27
N ASP A 21 1.75 15.48 21.57
CA ASP A 21 1.72 14.02 21.65
C ASP A 21 0.79 13.53 22.78
N THR A 22 0.77 14.24 23.91
CA THR A 22 -0.11 13.94 25.05
C THR A 22 -1.57 14.34 24.82
N ALA A 23 -1.81 15.48 24.16
CA ALA A 23 -3.15 15.89 23.75
C ALA A 23 -3.73 15.01 22.64
N GLU A 24 -2.89 14.53 21.72
CA GLU A 24 -3.25 13.52 20.73
C GLU A 24 -3.59 12.20 21.42
N ASN A 25 -2.79 11.76 22.39
CA ASN A 25 -3.05 10.49 23.07
C ASN A 25 -4.40 10.48 23.82
N GLY A 26 -4.74 11.56 24.53
CA GLY A 26 -6.07 11.71 25.16
C GLY A 26 -7.23 11.86 24.16
N ARG A 27 -6.96 12.37 22.95
CA ARG A 27 -7.94 12.42 21.85
C ARG A 27 -8.15 11.05 21.21
N LEU A 28 -7.10 10.25 21.11
CA LEU A 28 -7.13 8.88 20.60
C LEU A 28 -7.92 7.97 21.56
N GLU A 29 -7.76 8.11 22.88
CA GLU A 29 -8.62 7.39 23.84
C GLU A 29 -10.10 7.78 23.71
N LYS A 30 -10.41 9.07 23.52
CA LYS A 30 -11.80 9.49 23.26
C LYS A 30 -12.34 8.98 21.91
N GLN A 31 -11.48 8.76 20.93
CA GLN A 31 -11.85 8.19 19.64
C GLN A 31 -11.97 6.65 19.69
N MET A 32 -11.27 5.97 20.60
CA MET A 32 -11.52 4.55 20.93
C MET A 32 -12.97 4.32 21.39
N MET A 33 -13.57 5.28 22.10
CA MET A 33 -14.98 5.21 22.50
C MET A 33 -15.95 5.48 21.34
N LYS A 34 -15.47 6.05 20.22
CA LYS A 34 -16.24 6.35 19.01
C LYS A 34 -15.99 5.32 17.90
N THR A 35 -15.43 4.16 18.22
CA THR A 35 -15.36 3.07 17.26
C THR A 35 -16.79 2.68 16.85
N PRO A 36 -17.14 2.78 15.56
CA PRO A 36 -18.49 2.46 15.13
C PRO A 36 -18.81 1.01 15.47
N LYS A 37 -20.01 0.74 15.99
CA LYS A 37 -20.49 -0.63 16.29
C LYS A 37 -20.46 -1.57 15.08
N LEU A 38 -20.31 -1.00 13.88
CA LEU A 38 -20.19 -1.69 12.61
C LEU A 38 -18.77 -2.23 12.35
N LEU A 39 -17.77 -1.85 13.16
CA LEU A 39 -16.38 -2.23 12.93
C LEU A 39 -16.13 -3.75 12.98
N PRO A 40 -16.75 -4.53 13.90
CA PRO A 40 -16.65 -5.99 13.87
C PRO A 40 -17.22 -6.60 12.58
N TRP A 41 -18.25 -5.98 11.99
CA TRP A 41 -18.80 -6.42 10.71
C TRP A 41 -17.81 -6.17 9.56
N TYR A 42 -17.17 -5.00 9.52
CA TYR A 42 -16.12 -4.69 8.54
C TYR A 42 -14.90 -5.61 8.70
N ALA A 43 -14.48 -5.89 9.93
CA ALA A 43 -13.38 -6.82 10.22
C ALA A 43 -13.67 -8.23 9.66
N ARG A 44 -14.89 -8.76 9.92
CA ARG A 44 -15.33 -10.05 9.38
C ARG A 44 -15.42 -10.06 7.85
N LYS A 45 -15.91 -8.96 7.25
CA LYS A 45 -16.02 -8.82 5.80
C LYS A 45 -14.64 -8.80 5.11
N ALA A 46 -13.64 -8.19 5.74
CA ALA A 46 -12.28 -8.12 5.22
C ALA A 46 -11.42 -9.34 5.57
N GLY A 47 -11.86 -10.23 6.46
CA GLY A 47 -11.07 -11.36 6.95
C GLY A 47 -9.91 -10.96 7.87
N VAL A 48 -9.99 -9.76 8.48
CA VAL A 48 -8.94 -9.18 9.32
C VAL A 48 -9.34 -9.31 10.79
N SER A 49 -8.37 -9.48 11.70
CA SER A 49 -8.65 -9.50 13.15
C SER A 49 -9.25 -8.18 13.62
N ILE A 50 -10.12 -8.23 14.63
CA ILE A 50 -10.81 -7.05 15.16
C ILE A 50 -9.80 -6.02 15.68
N GLU A 51 -8.73 -6.47 16.35
CA GLU A 51 -7.64 -5.63 16.85
C GLU A 51 -6.92 -4.89 15.73
N ARG A 52 -6.74 -5.51 14.57
CA ARG A 52 -6.08 -4.86 13.45
C ARG A 52 -7.01 -3.87 12.76
N ALA A 53 -8.31 -4.21 12.65
CA ALA A 53 -9.31 -3.26 12.17
C ALA A 53 -9.44 -2.02 13.07
N THR A 54 -9.31 -2.15 14.40
CA THR A 54 -9.33 -0.98 15.31
C THR A 54 -8.11 -0.09 15.12
N VAL A 55 -6.92 -0.66 14.93
CA VAL A 55 -5.70 0.09 14.61
C VAL A 55 -5.82 0.85 13.28
N LEU A 56 -6.35 0.20 12.24
CA LEU A 56 -6.56 0.85 10.93
C LEU A 56 -7.60 1.97 11.02
N TRP A 57 -8.65 1.79 11.82
CA TRP A 57 -9.62 2.83 12.09
C TRP A 57 -8.98 4.06 12.75
N HIS A 58 -8.13 3.86 13.76
CA HIS A 58 -7.41 4.96 14.39
C HIS A 58 -6.50 5.68 13.38
N LYS A 59 -5.81 4.94 12.50
CA LYS A 59 -4.99 5.54 11.45
C LYS A 59 -5.83 6.39 10.49
N ALA A 60 -6.97 5.88 10.01
CA ALA A 60 -7.89 6.60 9.14
C ALA A 60 -8.43 7.87 9.79
N VAL A 61 -8.80 7.80 11.07
CA VAL A 61 -9.31 8.95 11.82
C VAL A 61 -8.23 10.02 12.00
N ARG A 62 -6.96 9.63 12.20
CA ARG A 62 -5.83 10.56 12.24
C ARG A 62 -5.56 11.22 10.88
N GLU A 63 -5.59 10.45 9.79
CA GLU A 63 -5.46 10.96 8.42
C GLU A 63 -6.55 12.00 8.13
N ALA A 64 -7.82 11.66 8.39
CA ALA A 64 -8.93 12.60 8.20
C ALA A 64 -8.82 13.84 9.10
N THR A 65 -8.34 13.71 10.34
CA THR A 65 -8.13 14.87 11.22
C THR A 65 -6.99 15.77 10.73
N ALA A 66 -5.95 15.20 10.13
CA ALA A 66 -4.86 15.97 9.54
C ALA A 66 -5.31 16.76 8.30
N GLU A 67 -6.22 16.19 7.50
CA GLU A 67 -6.73 16.82 6.28
C GLU A 67 -7.79 17.89 6.56
N THR A 68 -8.78 17.59 7.42
CA THR A 68 -9.92 18.51 7.64
C THR A 68 -9.67 19.54 8.75
N GLY A 69 -8.75 19.28 9.68
CA GLY A 69 -8.42 20.18 10.79
C GLY A 69 -9.53 20.39 11.84
N TRP A 70 -10.79 20.04 11.54
CA TRP A 70 -11.94 20.17 12.43
C TRP A 70 -12.81 18.91 12.42
N VAL A 71 -13.15 18.41 13.62
CA VAL A 71 -13.92 17.18 13.82
C VAL A 71 -15.37 17.57 14.10
N GLY A 72 -16.29 17.34 13.16
CA GLY A 72 -17.71 17.63 13.40
C GLY A 72 -18.63 17.61 12.19
N THR A 73 -18.11 17.86 10.99
CA THR A 73 -18.91 17.85 9.75
C THR A 73 -19.22 16.42 9.30
N SER A 74 -20.36 16.20 8.63
CA SER A 74 -20.67 14.91 7.99
C SER A 74 -19.58 14.48 6.98
N GLU A 75 -19.02 15.46 6.26
CA GLU A 75 -17.92 15.26 5.31
C GLU A 75 -16.69 14.64 5.98
N TYR A 76 -16.33 15.08 7.19
CA TYR A 76 -15.21 14.51 7.95
C TYR A 76 -15.39 13.01 8.21
N TRP A 77 -16.61 12.59 8.58
CA TRP A 77 -16.91 11.17 8.82
C TRP A 77 -16.96 10.36 7.53
N GLY A 78 -17.35 11.00 6.41
CA GLY A 78 -17.24 10.43 5.07
C GLY A 78 -15.79 10.15 4.69
N GLU A 79 -14.90 11.14 4.84
CA GLU A 79 -13.47 11.00 4.51
C GLU A 79 -12.75 10.01 5.43
N ALA A 80 -13.07 9.99 6.72
CA ALA A 80 -12.55 8.99 7.64
C ALA A 80 -12.98 7.57 7.25
N MET A 81 -14.23 7.38 6.79
CA MET A 81 -14.71 6.08 6.31
C MET A 81 -14.04 5.68 5.00
N ASN A 82 -13.89 6.60 4.04
CA ASN A 82 -13.17 6.34 2.78
C ASN A 82 -11.72 5.93 3.03
N SER A 83 -11.02 6.66 3.91
CA SER A 83 -9.64 6.34 4.31
C SER A 83 -9.55 4.98 4.99
N PHE A 84 -10.51 4.63 5.84
CA PHE A 84 -10.59 3.32 6.49
C PHE A 84 -10.79 2.18 5.49
N LEU A 85 -11.70 2.34 4.52
CA LEU A 85 -11.94 1.34 3.48
C LEU A 85 -10.71 1.14 2.59
N ARG A 86 -10.02 2.23 2.22
CA ARG A 86 -8.76 2.19 1.47
C ARG A 86 -7.69 1.39 2.21
N LEU A 87 -7.51 1.66 3.50
CA LEU A 87 -6.55 0.94 4.35
C LEU A 87 -6.91 -0.54 4.52
N LEU A 88 -8.20 -0.88 4.59
CA LEU A 88 -8.66 -2.28 4.63
C LEU A 88 -8.38 -3.01 3.31
N GLU A 89 -8.56 -2.34 2.18
CA GLU A 89 -8.28 -2.90 0.86
C GLU A 89 -6.78 -3.14 0.68
N GLU A 90 -5.93 -2.20 1.10
CA GLU A 90 -4.48 -2.34 1.09
C GLU A 90 -3.99 -3.49 1.98
N GLU A 91 -4.56 -3.65 3.18
CA GLU A 91 -4.24 -4.79 4.06
C GLU A 91 -4.76 -6.11 3.48
N ARG A 92 -5.98 -6.15 2.94
CA ARG A 92 -6.52 -7.34 2.25
C ARG A 92 -5.62 -7.75 1.10
N ASP A 93 -5.20 -6.80 0.27
CA ASP A 93 -4.33 -7.05 -0.87
C ASP A 93 -2.93 -7.49 -0.40
N SER A 94 -2.43 -6.99 0.74
CA SER A 94 -1.20 -7.49 1.37
C SER A 94 -1.32 -8.94 1.88
N PHE A 95 -2.48 -9.32 2.44
CA PHE A 95 -2.75 -10.69 2.90
C PHE A 95 -2.99 -11.68 1.75
N CYS A 96 -3.70 -11.25 0.69
CA CYS A 96 -4.01 -12.09 -0.48
C CYS A 96 -2.88 -12.09 -1.52
N ALA A 97 -2.07 -11.05 -1.57
CA ALA A 97 -0.85 -10.94 -2.33
C ALA A 97 0.32 -10.67 -1.38
N PRO A 98 0.73 -11.66 -0.56
CA PRO A 98 2.11 -11.64 -0.15
C PRO A 98 2.90 -11.61 -1.48
N HIS A 99 3.92 -10.77 -1.56
CA HIS A 99 5.15 -10.74 -2.38
C HIS A 99 5.47 -11.91 -3.34
N VAL A 100 4.82 -13.07 -3.21
CA VAL A 100 4.73 -14.18 -4.15
C VAL A 100 3.98 -13.87 -5.44
N THR A 101 3.08 -12.89 -5.56
CA THR A 101 2.40 -12.68 -6.87
C THR A 101 3.35 -12.33 -8.03
N PRO A 102 4.37 -11.45 -7.90
CA PRO A 102 5.37 -11.26 -8.96
C PRO A 102 6.29 -12.48 -9.11
N PHE A 103 6.64 -13.16 -8.02
CA PHE A 103 7.51 -14.34 -8.06
C PHE A 103 6.82 -15.53 -8.75
N VAL A 104 5.56 -15.83 -8.44
CA VAL A 104 4.77 -16.92 -9.02
C VAL A 104 4.41 -16.62 -10.48
N ARG A 105 4.15 -15.36 -10.83
CA ARG A 105 3.98 -14.95 -12.24
C ARG A 105 5.29 -15.09 -13.02
N THR A 106 6.41 -14.68 -12.43
CA THR A 106 7.74 -14.82 -13.02
C THR A 106 8.15 -16.29 -13.15
N GLN A 107 7.86 -17.12 -12.14
CA GLN A 107 8.11 -18.55 -12.12
C GLN A 107 7.39 -19.24 -13.29
N ASN A 108 6.08 -18.99 -13.46
CA ASN A 108 5.34 -19.55 -14.60
C ASN A 108 5.91 -19.13 -15.97
N ARG A 109 6.41 -17.89 -16.10
CA ARG A 109 7.02 -17.42 -17.35
C ARG A 109 8.37 -18.09 -17.59
N ILE A 110 9.21 -18.19 -16.57
CA ILE A 110 10.54 -18.82 -16.65
C ILE A 110 10.44 -20.30 -16.96
N TRP A 111 9.51 -21.03 -16.34
CA TRP A 111 9.32 -22.47 -16.61
C TRP A 111 8.84 -22.77 -18.03
N ARG A 112 8.24 -21.79 -18.72
CA ARG A 112 7.80 -21.93 -20.11
C ARG A 112 8.84 -21.51 -21.13
N LEU A 113 9.85 -20.72 -20.74
CA LEU A 113 10.91 -20.24 -21.65
C LEU A 113 11.68 -21.36 -22.38
N PRO A 114 12.06 -22.48 -21.74
CA PRO A 114 12.76 -23.57 -22.43
C PRO A 114 11.91 -24.23 -23.51
N LEU A 115 10.60 -24.40 -23.26
CA LEU A 115 9.66 -24.98 -24.22
C LEU A 115 9.44 -24.06 -25.43
N THR A 116 9.24 -22.76 -25.20
CA THR A 116 9.10 -21.78 -26.29
C THR A 116 10.39 -21.64 -27.11
N ALA A 117 11.57 -21.67 -26.46
CA ALA A 117 12.84 -21.62 -27.18
C ALA A 117 13.07 -22.85 -28.06
N MET A 118 12.59 -24.02 -27.61
CA MET A 118 12.65 -25.26 -28.38
C MET A 118 11.75 -25.21 -29.62
N GLU A 119 10.55 -24.63 -29.51
CA GLU A 119 9.65 -24.40 -30.66
C GLU A 119 10.29 -23.48 -31.71
N ASP A 120 10.90 -22.37 -31.29
CA ASP A 120 11.61 -21.45 -32.17
C ASP A 120 12.82 -22.11 -32.85
N MET A 121 13.55 -22.97 -32.11
CA MET A 121 14.68 -23.73 -32.65
C MET A 121 14.23 -24.73 -33.72
N PHE A 122 13.14 -25.46 -33.51
CA PHE A 122 12.61 -26.37 -34.53
C PHE A 122 12.07 -25.63 -35.76
N ALA A 123 11.44 -24.48 -35.57
CA ALA A 123 11.01 -23.63 -36.67
C ALA A 123 12.21 -23.12 -37.48
N ALA A 124 13.28 -22.68 -36.83
CA ALA A 124 14.51 -22.24 -37.49
C ALA A 124 15.22 -23.41 -38.21
N PHE A 125 15.28 -24.58 -37.58
CA PHE A 125 15.91 -25.77 -38.16
C PHE A 125 15.16 -26.26 -39.39
N SER A 126 13.82 -26.37 -39.33
CA SER A 126 13.00 -26.76 -40.47
C SER A 126 13.09 -25.74 -41.61
N ALA A 127 13.07 -24.45 -41.31
CA ALA A 127 13.25 -23.40 -42.31
C ALA A 127 14.63 -23.46 -42.98
N ASN A 128 15.69 -23.74 -42.21
CA ASN A 128 17.03 -23.91 -42.75
C ASN A 128 17.14 -25.18 -43.62
N TRP A 129 16.52 -26.28 -43.17
CA TRP A 129 16.48 -27.54 -43.91
C TRP A 129 15.77 -27.40 -45.25
N GLN A 130 14.61 -26.73 -45.29
CA GLN A 130 13.87 -26.45 -46.54
C GLN A 130 14.68 -25.59 -47.52
N ARG A 131 15.49 -24.66 -47.02
CA ARG A 131 16.39 -23.86 -47.86
C ARG A 131 17.53 -24.69 -48.44
N HIS A 132 18.09 -25.61 -47.66
CA HIS A 132 19.14 -26.51 -48.13
C HIS A 132 18.63 -27.47 -49.22
N ASP A 133 17.48 -28.13 -48.99
CA ASP A 133 16.85 -29.01 -49.99
C ASP A 133 16.42 -28.26 -51.27
N GLY A 134 15.95 -27.03 -51.12
CA GLY A 134 15.60 -26.16 -52.25
C GLY A 134 16.81 -25.70 -53.08
N THR A 135 18.00 -25.67 -52.49
CA THR A 135 19.26 -25.33 -53.18
C THR A 135 19.79 -26.55 -53.94
N SER A 136 19.70 -27.76 -53.36
CA SER A 136 20.04 -29.01 -54.04
C SER A 136 19.15 -29.32 -55.25
N ARG A 137 17.86 -28.95 -55.23
CA ARG A 137 16.96 -29.12 -56.39
C ARG A 137 17.22 -28.17 -57.56
N LYS A 138 17.94 -27.06 -57.35
CA LYS A 138 18.25 -26.09 -58.41
C LYS A 138 19.62 -26.33 -59.07
N ALA A 139 20.41 -27.26 -58.54
CA ALA A 139 21.77 -27.56 -58.99
C ALA A 139 21.90 -28.92 -59.71
N ALA A 140 20.79 -29.61 -59.99
CA ALA A 140 20.71 -30.88 -60.72
C ALA A 140 19.96 -30.71 -62.04
#